data_AF-A0A3M0XBM7-F1
#
_entry.id   AF-A0A3M0XBM7-F1
#
_cell.length_a   1.000
_cell.length_b   1.000
_cell.length_c   1.000
_cell.angle_alpha   90.00
_cell.angle_beta   90.00
_cell.angle_gamma   90.00
#
_symmetry.space_group_name_H-M   'P 1'
#
loop_
_entity.id
_entity.type
_entity.pdbx_description
1 polymer ?
#
loop_
_entity_poly.entity_id
_entity_poly.type
_entity_poly.pdbx_seq_one_letter_code
_entity_poly.pdbx_strand_id
1 'polypeptide(L)'
;MKYLLDADVFIRAKNLHYGMDFCPAFWDWLVDANQNGKVFSIKKVKDELEAGNDELAQWASSLDNGFFLNPDQGVIQAMGMVSNWVDKNNYTPAAKNTFFQVADYWLVAHALAGGFAVVTHE
;
A
#
# COMPACT_ATOMS: atom_id res chain seq x y z
N MET A 1 -5.10 -9.37 13.64
CA MET A 1 -4.91 -8.04 13.03
C MET A 1 -4.23 -8.24 11.68
N LYS A 2 -4.62 -7.46 10.67
CA LYS A 2 -4.06 -7.48 9.32
C LYS A 2 -3.42 -6.12 9.04
N TYR A 3 -2.35 -6.11 8.27
CA TYR A 3 -1.55 -4.92 7.99
C TYR A 3 -1.54 -4.60 6.49
N LEU A 4 -1.68 -3.32 6.17
CA LEU A 4 -1.47 -2.78 4.82
C LEU A 4 -0.18 -1.99 4.80
N LEU A 5 0.77 -2.42 3.98
CA LEU A 5 2.04 -1.75 3.78
C LEU A 5 1.93 -0.75 2.66
N ASP A 6 2.41 0.46 2.95
CA ASP A 6 2.62 1.53 1.99
C ASP A 6 3.88 1.30 1.12
N ALA A 7 3.97 1.97 -0.02
CA ALA A 7 5.09 1.90 -0.96
C ALA A 7 6.43 2.24 -0.27
N ASP A 8 6.40 3.24 0.62
CA ASP A 8 7.59 3.74 1.29
C ASP A 8 8.26 2.71 2.21
N VAL A 9 7.50 1.79 2.79
CA VAL A 9 7.99 0.65 3.59
C VAL A 9 8.91 -0.21 2.73
N PHE A 10 8.49 -0.55 1.52
CA PHE A 10 9.28 -1.36 0.60
C PHE A 10 10.50 -0.61 0.08
N ILE A 11 10.32 0.65 -0.34
CA ILE A 11 11.39 1.47 -0.92
C ILE A 11 12.48 1.72 0.12
N ARG A 12 12.12 2.09 1.35
CA ARG A 12 13.08 2.32 2.43
C ARG A 12 13.72 1.02 2.91
N ALA A 13 12.96 -0.06 3.00
CA ALA A 13 13.53 -1.37 3.35
C ALA A 13 14.64 -1.75 2.37
N LYS A 14 14.37 -1.70 1.06
CA LYS A 14 15.37 -1.96 0.02
C LYS A 14 16.58 -1.03 0.16
N ASN A 15 16.37 0.28 0.27
CA ASN A 15 17.45 1.26 0.13
C ASN A 15 18.31 1.44 1.39
N LEU A 16 17.84 1.00 2.57
CA LEU A 16 18.50 1.30 3.84
C LEU A 16 18.91 0.06 4.63
N HIS A 17 17.94 -0.75 5.07
CA HIS A 17 18.15 -1.74 6.13
C HIS A 17 18.07 -3.19 5.64
N TYR A 18 17.35 -3.42 4.54
CA TYR A 18 16.95 -4.73 4.04
C TYR A 18 17.12 -4.80 2.52
N GLY A 19 18.29 -4.41 2.00
CA GLY A 19 18.62 -4.60 0.58
C GLY A 19 18.34 -6.03 0.13
N MET A 20 17.82 -6.22 -1.09
CA MET A 20 17.31 -7.52 -1.54
C MET A 20 18.42 -8.59 -1.66
N ASP A 21 19.63 -8.16 -2.00
CA ASP A 21 20.83 -8.99 -2.07
C ASP A 21 21.47 -9.24 -0.69
N PHE A 22 21.31 -8.29 0.24
CA PHE A 22 21.91 -8.32 1.57
C PHE A 22 21.04 -9.03 2.62
N CYS A 23 19.72 -8.82 2.58
CA CYS A 23 18.76 -9.37 3.54
C CYS A 23 17.53 -9.98 2.83
N PRO A 24 17.72 -11.02 2.00
CA PRO A 24 16.61 -11.67 1.27
C PRO A 24 15.53 -12.25 2.20
N ALA A 25 15.92 -12.68 3.40
CA ALA A 25 15.00 -13.25 4.40
C ALA A 25 13.88 -12.27 4.83
N PHE A 26 14.09 -10.96 4.77
CA PHE A 26 13.03 -9.99 5.02
C PHE A 26 11.94 -10.05 3.94
N TRP A 27 12.35 -10.18 2.67
CA TRP A 27 11.45 -10.24 1.52
C TRP A 27 10.71 -11.57 1.47
N ASP A 28 11.38 -12.68 1.78
CA ASP A 28 10.74 -13.99 1.94
C ASP A 28 9.72 -13.95 3.08
N TRP A 29 10.08 -13.34 4.21
CA TRP A 29 9.16 -13.19 5.35
C TRP A 29 7.90 -12.38 4.98
N LEU A 30 7.99 -11.35 4.14
CA LEU A 30 6.83 -10.61 3.67
C LEU A 30 5.86 -11.53 2.91
N VAL A 31 6.38 -12.37 2.03
CA VAL A 31 5.58 -13.36 1.27
C VAL A 31 4.94 -14.36 2.22
N ASP A 32 5.69 -14.94 3.15
CA ASP A 32 5.16 -15.87 4.16
C ASP A 32 4.08 -15.21 5.02
N ALA A 33 4.29 -13.97 5.45
CA ALA A 33 3.33 -13.22 6.24
C ALA A 33 2.04 -12.94 5.47
N ASN A 34 2.12 -12.73 4.14
CA ASN A 34 0.95 -12.62 3.29
C ASN A 34 0.20 -13.94 3.15
N GLN A 35 0.91 -15.06 2.93
CA GLN A 35 0.30 -16.39 2.87
C GLN A 35 -0.42 -16.75 4.19
N ASN A 36 0.08 -16.26 5.32
CA ASN A 36 -0.56 -16.39 6.64
C ASN A 36 -1.67 -15.34 6.91
N GLY A 37 -2.02 -14.54 5.91
CA GLY A 37 -3.11 -13.56 5.96
C GLY A 37 -2.84 -12.40 6.93
N LYS A 38 -1.57 -12.04 7.16
CA LYS A 38 -1.16 -10.98 8.08
C LYS A 38 -0.80 -9.68 7.37
N VAL A 39 -0.03 -9.77 6.29
CA VAL A 39 0.55 -8.63 5.59
C VAL A 39 0.02 -8.57 4.17
N PHE A 40 -0.33 -7.37 3.72
CA PHE A 40 -0.85 -7.10 2.40
C PHE A 40 -0.36 -5.73 1.95
N SER A 41 -0.51 -5.43 0.68
CA SER A 41 -0.51 -4.08 0.14
C SER A 41 -1.66 -3.93 -0.85
N ILE A 42 -1.76 -2.82 -1.56
CA ILE A 42 -2.85 -2.55 -2.50
C ILE A 42 -2.32 -2.46 -3.93
N LYS A 43 -3.20 -2.68 -4.92
CA LYS A 43 -2.84 -2.57 -6.33
C LYS A 43 -2.18 -1.23 -6.67
N LYS A 44 -2.65 -0.13 -6.09
CA LYS A 44 -2.09 1.20 -6.36
C LYS A 44 -0.62 1.33 -5.92
N VAL A 45 -0.25 0.72 -4.79
CA VAL A 45 1.14 0.62 -4.34
C VAL A 45 1.96 -0.27 -5.28
N LYS A 46 1.40 -1.40 -5.75
CA LYS A 46 2.06 -2.22 -6.78
C LYS A 46 2.44 -1.39 -8.01
N ASP A 47 1.49 -0.61 -8.53
CA ASP A 47 1.70 0.22 -9.71
C ASP A 47 2.84 1.25 -9.47
N GLU A 48 2.98 1.78 -8.25
CA GLU A 48 4.07 2.69 -7.86
C GLU A 48 5.42 1.98 -7.76
N LEU A 49 5.47 0.79 -7.16
CA LEU A 49 6.69 -0.02 -7.09
C LEU A 49 7.17 -0.45 -8.48
N GLU A 50 6.25 -0.86 -9.36
CA GLU A 50 6.55 -1.27 -10.73
C GLU A 50 7.10 -0.10 -11.58
N ALA A 51 6.68 1.14 -11.30
CA ALA A 51 7.22 2.33 -11.96
C ALA A 51 8.70 2.58 -11.65
N GLY A 52 9.24 2.02 -10.57
CA GLY A 52 10.64 2.13 -10.15
C GLY A 52 11.65 1.46 -11.10
N ASN A 53 11.19 0.51 -11.95
CA ASN A 53 12.01 -0.19 -12.95
C ASN A 53 13.32 -0.82 -12.43
N ASP A 54 13.29 -1.38 -11.22
CA ASP A 54 14.44 -1.99 -10.57
C ASP A 54 14.13 -3.40 -10.02
N GLU A 55 15.02 -3.97 -9.20
CA GLU A 55 14.80 -5.26 -8.54
C GLU A 55 13.53 -5.31 -7.67
N LEU A 56 13.10 -4.18 -7.10
CA LEU A 56 11.87 -4.10 -6.30
C LEU A 56 10.65 -4.16 -7.21
N ALA A 57 10.70 -3.50 -8.38
CA ALA A 57 9.68 -3.64 -9.41
C ALA A 57 9.53 -5.11 -9.85
N GLN A 58 10.65 -5.79 -10.12
CA GLN A 58 10.63 -7.20 -10.52
C GLN A 58 10.04 -8.10 -9.43
N TRP A 59 10.44 -7.90 -8.18
CA TRP A 59 9.88 -8.61 -7.04
C TRP A 59 8.38 -8.39 -6.92
N ALA A 60 7.91 -7.14 -6.95
CA ALA A 60 6.49 -6.81 -6.86
C ALA A 60 5.65 -7.40 -8.01
N SER A 61 6.19 -7.41 -9.23
CA SER A 61 5.57 -8.07 -10.38
C SER A 61 5.50 -9.59 -10.24
N SER A 62 6.48 -10.20 -9.55
CA SER A 62 6.53 -11.66 -9.35
C SER A 62 5.54 -12.20 -8.32
N LEU A 63 5.00 -11.35 -7.44
CA LEU A 63 4.08 -11.77 -6.39
C LEU A 63 2.70 -12.16 -6.92
N ASP A 64 2.11 -13.17 -6.29
CA ASP A 64 0.76 -13.64 -6.57
C ASP A 64 -0.31 -12.56 -6.32
N ASN A 65 -1.48 -12.75 -6.93
CA ASN A 65 -2.64 -11.86 -6.83
C ASN A 65 -3.19 -11.67 -5.40
N GLY A 66 -2.66 -12.39 -4.40
CA GLY A 66 -3.05 -12.28 -2.99
C GLY A 66 -2.28 -11.22 -2.18
N PHE A 67 -1.14 -10.74 -2.68
CA PHE A 67 -0.33 -9.75 -1.96
C PHE A 67 -0.87 -8.34 -2.12
N PHE A 68 -1.21 -7.97 -3.35
CA PHE A 68 -1.72 -6.65 -3.70
C PHE A 68 -3.23 -6.70 -3.93
N LEU A 69 -3.98 -6.18 -2.96
CA LEU A 69 -5.43 -6.25 -2.95
C LEU A 69 -6.03 -5.31 -4.01
N ASN A 70 -6.96 -5.84 -4.79
CA ASN A 70 -7.81 -5.04 -5.68
C ASN A 70 -8.95 -4.39 -4.88
N PRO A 71 -9.40 -3.19 -5.27
CA PRO A 71 -10.55 -2.57 -4.64
C PRO A 71 -11.81 -3.40 -4.92
N ASP A 72 -12.58 -3.67 -3.87
CA ASP A 72 -13.90 -4.26 -3.95
C ASP A 72 -15.00 -3.23 -3.67
N GLN A 73 -16.26 -3.66 -3.68
CA GLN A 73 -17.39 -2.77 -3.43
C GLN A 73 -17.32 -2.08 -2.05
N GLY A 74 -16.77 -2.74 -1.03
CA GLY A 74 -16.59 -2.17 0.30
C GLY A 74 -15.54 -1.06 0.29
N VAL A 75 -14.43 -1.26 -0.44
CA VAL A 75 -13.41 -0.23 -0.66
C VAL A 75 -14.00 0.98 -1.37
N ILE A 76 -14.79 0.80 -2.43
CA ILE A 76 -15.44 1.91 -3.15
C ILE A 76 -16.39 2.70 -2.23
N GLN A 77 -17.11 2.03 -1.32
CA GLN A 77 -17.94 2.72 -0.33
C GLN A 77 -17.10 3.50 0.69
N ALA A 78 -16.02 2.89 1.19
CA ALA A 78 -15.08 3.53 2.11
C ALA A 78 -14.39 4.75 1.48
N MET A 79 -14.04 4.69 0.19
CA MET A 79 -13.53 5.82 -0.58
C MET A 79 -14.49 7.03 -0.50
N GLY A 80 -15.80 6.81 -0.67
CA GLY A 80 -16.79 7.87 -0.50
C GLY A 80 -16.81 8.46 0.92
N MET A 81 -16.60 7.66 1.96
CA MET A 81 -16.49 8.15 3.34
C MET A 81 -15.24 9.00 3.55
N VAL A 82 -14.10 8.54 3.02
CA VAL A 82 -12.82 9.26 3.07
C VAL A 82 -12.93 10.59 2.34
N SER A 83 -13.48 10.61 1.12
CA SER A 83 -13.68 11.86 0.35
C SER A 83 -14.58 12.84 1.08
N ASN A 84 -15.69 12.38 1.64
CA ASN A 84 -16.57 13.22 2.47
C ASN A 84 -15.84 13.79 3.70
N TRP A 85 -14.94 13.03 4.32
CA TRP A 85 -14.12 13.52 5.42
C TRP A 85 -13.13 14.59 4.95
N VAL A 86 -12.43 14.36 3.84
CA VAL A 86 -11.52 15.34 3.22
C VAL A 86 -12.26 16.65 2.90
N ASP A 87 -13.47 16.54 2.34
CA ASP A 87 -14.27 17.70 1.94
C ASP A 87 -14.74 18.54 3.12
N LYS A 88 -15.10 17.92 4.24
CA LYS A 88 -15.51 18.59 5.48
C LYS A 88 -14.36 19.32 6.18
N ASN A 89 -13.12 18.94 5.90
CA ASN A 89 -11.95 19.57 6.49
C ASN A 89 -11.46 20.76 5.66
N ASN A 90 -10.77 21.68 6.35
CA ASN A 90 -10.41 23.00 5.81
C ASN A 90 -9.07 22.96 5.04
N TYR A 91 -8.97 22.05 4.06
CA TYR A 91 -7.83 21.96 3.14
C TYR A 91 -8.08 22.77 1.86
N THR A 92 -7.00 23.21 1.21
CA THR A 92 -7.11 23.90 -0.08
C THR A 92 -7.66 22.95 -1.16
N PRO A 93 -8.39 23.46 -2.16
CA PRO A 93 -8.87 22.62 -3.27
C PRO A 93 -7.75 21.86 -3.98
N ALA A 94 -6.58 22.48 -4.12
CA ALA A 94 -5.41 21.85 -4.72
C ALA A 94 -4.92 20.65 -3.89
N ALA A 95 -4.79 20.80 -2.57
CA ALA A 95 -4.37 19.71 -1.68
C ALA A 95 -5.36 18.53 -1.69
N LYS A 96 -6.66 18.81 -1.68
CA LYS A 96 -7.70 17.78 -1.81
C LYS A 96 -7.57 17.01 -3.13
N ASN A 97 -7.40 17.73 -4.24
CA ASN A 97 -7.25 17.12 -5.56
C ASN A 97 -5.98 16.27 -5.67
N THR A 98 -4.87 16.71 -5.09
CA THR A 98 -3.63 15.90 -5.03
C THR A 98 -3.85 14.61 -4.24
N PHE A 99 -4.47 14.70 -3.06
CA PHE A 99 -4.74 13.53 -2.22
C PHE A 99 -5.57 12.46 -2.94
N PHE A 100 -6.59 12.86 -3.71
CA PHE A 100 -7.43 11.91 -4.45
C PHE A 100 -6.73 11.17 -5.60
N GLN A 101 -5.51 11.56 -5.96
CA GLN A 101 -4.75 10.96 -7.08
C GLN A 101 -3.68 9.96 -6.63
N VAL A 102 -3.26 10.01 -5.36
CA VAL A 102 -2.14 9.22 -4.83
C VAL A 102 -2.60 7.92 -4.15
N ALA A 103 -1.66 7.02 -3.84
CA ALA A 103 -1.96 5.74 -3.19
C ALA A 103 -2.64 5.87 -1.83
N ASP A 104 -2.30 6.89 -1.04
CA ASP A 104 -2.78 7.06 0.34
C ASP A 104 -4.31 7.08 0.44
N TYR A 105 -4.96 7.74 -0.53
CA TYR A 105 -6.42 7.76 -0.61
C TYR A 105 -7.00 6.35 -0.73
N TRP A 106 -6.41 5.52 -1.58
CA TRP A 106 -6.80 4.12 -1.74
C TRP A 106 -6.42 3.29 -0.51
N LEU A 107 -5.28 3.56 0.09
CA LEU A 107 -4.73 2.79 1.21
C LEU A 107 -5.58 2.97 2.47
N VAL A 108 -5.97 4.21 2.77
CA VAL A 108 -6.91 4.53 3.85
C VAL A 108 -8.28 3.91 3.58
N ALA A 109 -8.79 3.93 2.34
CA ALA A 109 -10.07 3.33 2.01
C ALA A 109 -10.06 1.80 2.17
N HIS A 110 -8.99 1.12 1.72
CA HIS A 110 -8.79 -0.31 1.95
C HIS A 110 -8.71 -0.65 3.43
N ALA A 111 -7.98 0.15 4.20
CA ALA A 111 -7.87 -0.05 5.64
C ALA A 111 -9.21 0.09 6.36
N LEU A 112 -9.97 1.13 6.00
CA LEU A 112 -11.30 1.38 6.56
C LEU A 112 -12.30 0.27 6.21
N ALA A 113 -12.31 -0.21 4.96
CA ALA A 113 -13.23 -1.25 4.51
C ALA A 113 -12.94 -2.62 5.14
N GLY A 114 -11.66 -2.99 5.27
CA GLY A 114 -11.25 -4.32 5.71
C GLY A 114 -10.76 -4.41 7.16
N GLY A 115 -10.74 -3.30 7.90
CA GLY A 115 -10.24 -3.25 9.27
C GLY A 115 -8.73 -3.52 9.38
N PHE A 116 -7.94 -3.02 8.41
CA PHE A 116 -6.49 -3.16 8.44
C PHE A 116 -5.84 -2.04 9.25
N ALA A 117 -4.68 -2.32 9.84
CA ALA A 117 -3.77 -1.30 10.31
C ALA A 117 -2.81 -0.91 9.19
N VAL A 118 -2.67 0.40 8.94
CA VAL A 118 -1.72 0.92 7.95
C VAL A 118 -0.32 0.99 8.55
N VAL A 119 0.68 0.56 7.78
CA VAL A 119 2.10 0.67 8.11
C VAL A 119 2.76 1.54 7.05
N THR A 120 3.34 2.66 7.48
CA THR A 120 3.96 3.69 6.64
C THR A 120 5.12 4.35 7.43
N HIS A 121 6.00 5.07 6.74
CA HIS A 121 7.09 5.88 7.31
C HIS A 121 6.90 7.40 7.11
N GLU A 122 5.67 7.86 6.92
CA GLU A 122 5.30 9.29 6.97
C GLU A 122 5.41 9.93 8.37
#